data_AF-A0AAN4QZQ4-F1
#
_entry.id   AF-A0AAN4QZQ4-F1
#
_cell.length_a   1.000
_cell.length_b   1.000
_cell.length_c   1.000
_cell.angle_alpha   90.00
_cell.angle_beta   90.00
_cell.angle_gamma   90.00
#
_symmetry.space_group_name_H-M   'P 1'
#
loop_
_entity.id
_entity.type
_entity.pdbx_description
1 polymer ?
#
loop_
_entity_poly.entity_id
_entity_poly.type
_entity_poly.pdbx_seq_one_letter_code
_entity_poly.pdbx_strand_id
1 'polypeptide(L)'
;MNAMHPGLRAYKAVAETSLSGREAEVVAFTMMIEELQNAEADASLRAKALDRHQKLWSLIMKANIIDSGHTPDDERALIVNLADKAQKYGIQAILNEELTLFPLIDISRDVLDGLTGVTG
;
A
#
# COMPACT_ATOMS: atom_id res chain seq x y z
N MET A 1 -9.88 37.83 -24.24
CA MET A 1 -9.20 36.87 -23.33
C MET A 1 -10.18 36.49 -22.25
N ASN A 2 -10.63 35.23 -22.20
CA ASN A 2 -11.58 34.78 -21.18
C ASN A 2 -10.78 34.45 -19.90
N ALA A 3 -10.86 35.31 -18.89
CA ALA A 3 -10.15 35.11 -17.63
C ALA A 3 -10.80 33.95 -16.87
N MET A 4 -10.05 32.87 -16.65
CA MET A 4 -10.57 31.69 -15.94
C MET A 4 -10.94 32.06 -14.49
N HIS A 5 -12.19 31.74 -14.12
CA HIS A 5 -12.75 32.07 -12.82
C HIS A 5 -11.84 31.56 -11.68
N PRO A 6 -11.50 32.38 -10.68
CA PRO A 6 -10.59 31.98 -9.58
C PRO A 6 -10.99 30.67 -8.89
N GLY A 7 -12.30 30.44 -8.71
CA GLY A 7 -12.82 29.19 -8.16
C GLY A 7 -12.55 27.95 -9.05
N LEU A 8 -12.58 28.11 -10.39
CA LEU A 8 -12.22 27.01 -11.30
C LEU A 8 -10.72 26.70 -11.26
N ARG A 9 -9.87 27.72 -11.10
CA ARG A 9 -8.43 27.54 -10.92
C ARG A 9 -8.11 26.81 -9.61
N ALA A 10 -8.76 27.19 -8.51
CA ALA A 10 -8.59 26.52 -7.23
C ALA A 10 -9.09 25.06 -7.27
N TYR A 11 -10.26 24.81 -7.86
CA TYR A 11 -10.77 23.45 -8.04
C TYR A 11 -9.84 22.60 -8.92
N LYS A 12 -9.37 23.15 -10.04
CA LYS A 12 -8.43 22.47 -10.94
C LYS A 12 -7.10 22.15 -10.24
N ALA A 13 -6.55 23.07 -9.46
CA ALA A 13 -5.34 22.82 -8.67
C ALA A 13 -5.55 21.71 -7.63
N VAL A 14 -6.69 21.68 -6.94
CA VAL A 14 -7.01 20.61 -5.99
C VAL A 14 -7.20 19.26 -6.71
N ALA A 15 -7.91 19.25 -7.84
CA ALA A 15 -8.14 18.07 -8.66
C ALA A 15 -6.86 17.53 -9.32
N GLU A 16 -5.94 18.41 -9.70
CA GLU A 16 -4.61 18.04 -10.23
C GLU A 16 -3.70 17.46 -9.13
N THR A 17 -3.92 17.83 -7.87
CA THR A 17 -3.19 17.27 -6.72
C THR A 17 -3.86 16.06 -6.07
N SER A 18 -5.13 15.77 -6.42
CA SER A 18 -5.83 14.61 -5.87
C SER A 18 -5.41 13.36 -6.62
N LEU A 19 -4.66 12.48 -5.96
CA LEU A 19 -4.36 11.15 -6.47
C LEU A 19 -5.67 10.39 -6.70
N SER A 20 -5.80 9.73 -7.84
CA SER A 20 -6.79 8.66 -7.99
C SER A 20 -6.52 7.55 -6.98
N GLY A 21 -7.54 6.75 -6.63
CA GLY A 21 -7.38 5.65 -5.67
C GLY A 21 -6.19 4.74 -6.01
N ARG A 22 -5.99 4.45 -7.30
CA ARG A 22 -4.89 3.62 -7.79
C ARG A 22 -3.52 4.29 -7.66
N GLU A 23 -3.41 5.58 -7.91
CA GLU A 23 -2.14 6.31 -7.73
C GLU A 23 -1.77 6.41 -6.24
N ALA A 24 -2.77 6.56 -5.35
CA ALA A 24 -2.55 6.54 -3.91
C ALA A 24 -2.04 5.16 -3.43
N GLU A 25 -2.58 4.07 -3.98
CA GLU A 25 -2.09 2.72 -3.69
C GLU A 25 -0.64 2.50 -4.18
N VAL A 26 -0.31 2.94 -5.40
CA VAL A 26 1.06 2.88 -5.95
C VAL A 26 2.04 3.62 -5.04
N VAL A 27 1.71 4.84 -4.61
CA VAL A 27 2.55 5.62 -3.70
C VAL A 27 2.69 4.92 -2.34
N ALA A 28 1.58 4.40 -1.79
CA ALA A 28 1.61 3.71 -0.49
C ALA A 28 2.51 2.48 -0.51
N PHE A 29 2.42 1.64 -1.54
CA PHE A 29 3.27 0.45 -1.67
C PHE A 29 4.73 0.81 -1.96
N THR A 30 4.98 1.84 -2.77
CA THR A 30 6.35 2.33 -3.01
C THR A 30 7.03 2.76 -1.72
N MET A 31 6.34 3.58 -0.91
CA MET A 31 6.85 4.02 0.40
C MET A 31 7.02 2.85 1.37
N MET A 32 6.08 1.89 1.37
CA MET A 32 6.17 0.70 2.22
C MET A 32 7.42 -0.13 1.91
N ILE A 33 7.70 -0.36 0.63
CA ILE A 33 8.87 -1.10 0.17
C ILE A 33 10.15 -0.40 0.63
N GLU A 34 10.25 0.91 0.43
CA GLU A 34 11.41 1.70 0.86
C GLU A 34 11.61 1.63 2.39
N GLU A 35 10.53 1.76 3.17
CA GLU A 35 10.60 1.67 4.64
C GLU A 35 11.05 0.29 5.11
N LEU A 36 10.55 -0.79 4.50
CA LEU A 36 10.95 -2.16 4.84
C LEU A 36 12.40 -2.44 4.44
N GLN A 37 12.86 -1.95 3.27
CA GLN A 37 14.25 -2.08 2.85
C GLN A 37 15.21 -1.36 3.81
N ASN A 38 14.85 -0.14 4.22
CA ASN A 38 15.64 0.61 5.19
C ASN A 38 15.65 -0.09 6.56
N ALA A 39 14.53 -0.68 6.97
CA ALA A 39 14.43 -1.48 8.20
C ALA A 39 15.20 -2.81 8.17
N GLU A 40 15.36 -3.40 6.99
CA GLU A 40 16.21 -4.59 6.82
C GLU A 40 17.70 -4.24 6.96
N ALA A 41 18.11 -3.04 6.52
CA ALA A 41 19.48 -2.55 6.66
C ALA A 41 19.78 -1.95 8.05
N ASP A 42 18.76 -1.42 8.74
CA ASP A 42 18.88 -0.75 10.04
C ASP A 42 17.77 -1.21 11.00
N ALA A 43 18.18 -2.03 11.98
CA ALA A 43 17.29 -2.57 13.00
C ALA A 43 16.57 -1.49 13.83
N SER A 44 17.11 -0.26 13.93
CA SER A 44 16.45 0.83 14.66
C SER A 44 15.14 1.31 14.00
N LEU A 45 14.98 1.07 12.70
CA LEU A 45 13.80 1.43 11.92
C LEU A 45 12.74 0.33 11.91
N ARG A 46 13.11 -0.89 12.32
CA ARG A 46 12.31 -2.11 12.17
C ARG A 46 10.92 -2.03 12.80
N ALA A 47 10.84 -1.66 14.08
CA ALA A 47 9.57 -1.60 14.79
C ALA A 47 8.58 -0.62 14.12
N LYS A 48 9.08 0.53 13.65
CA LYS A 48 8.28 1.55 12.99
C LYS A 48 7.80 1.10 11.60
N ALA A 49 8.68 0.48 10.82
CA ALA A 49 8.33 -0.06 9.50
C ALA A 49 7.28 -1.17 9.62
N LEU A 50 7.45 -2.10 10.57
CA LEU A 50 6.50 -3.18 10.81
C LEU A 50 5.13 -2.69 11.32
N ASP A 51 5.09 -1.68 12.20
CA ASP A 51 3.83 -1.05 12.64
C ASP A 51 3.07 -0.42 11.46
N ARG A 52 3.76 0.33 10.61
CA ARG A 52 3.15 0.93 9.42
C ARG A 52 2.71 -0.10 8.40
N HIS A 53 3.49 -1.15 8.21
CA HIS A 53 3.12 -2.30 7.40
C HIS A 53 1.80 -2.92 7.88
N GLN A 54 1.66 -3.19 9.18
CA GLN A 54 0.41 -3.71 9.74
C GLN A 54 -0.78 -2.78 9.50
N LYS A 55 -0.58 -1.46 9.65
CA LYS A 55 -1.64 -0.46 9.41
C LYS A 55 -2.07 -0.41 7.96
N LEU A 56 -1.13 -0.39 7.01
CA LEU A 56 -1.45 -0.36 5.58
C LEU A 56 -2.27 -1.59 5.18
N TRP A 57 -1.80 -2.79 5.52
CA TRP A 57 -2.52 -4.02 5.19
C TRP A 57 -3.88 -4.12 5.88
N SER A 58 -4.01 -3.62 7.11
CA SER A 58 -5.32 -3.55 7.77
C SER A 58 -6.31 -2.65 7.03
N LEU A 59 -5.85 -1.52 6.48
CA LEU A 59 -6.70 -0.63 5.67
C LEU A 59 -7.12 -1.30 4.37
N ILE A 60 -6.18 -1.94 3.66
CA ILE A 60 -6.43 -2.65 2.40
C ILE A 60 -7.41 -3.81 2.62
N MET A 61 -7.17 -4.63 3.64
CA MET A 61 -8.04 -5.75 3.97
C MET A 61 -9.46 -5.27 4.28
N LYS A 62 -9.59 -4.22 5.09
CA LYS A 62 -10.89 -3.63 5.42
C LYS A 62 -11.61 -3.10 4.18
N ALA A 63 -10.91 -2.37 3.31
CA ALA A 63 -11.49 -1.83 2.08
C ALA A 63 -12.06 -2.93 1.18
N ASN A 64 -11.35 -4.05 1.04
CA ASN A 64 -11.80 -5.19 0.23
C ASN A 64 -12.92 -6.02 0.89
N ILE A 65 -13.01 -6.01 2.23
CA ILE A 65 -14.13 -6.65 2.95
C ILE A 65 -15.42 -5.84 2.83
N ILE A 66 -15.33 -4.50 2.91
CA ILE A 66 -16.51 -3.62 2.90
C ILE A 66 -16.97 -3.24 1.48
N ASP A 67 -16.17 -3.52 0.45
CA ASP A 67 -16.55 -3.23 -0.92
C ASP A 67 -17.85 -3.97 -1.29
N SER A 68 -18.86 -3.18 -1.68
CA SER A 68 -20.21 -3.65 -1.97
C SER A 68 -20.41 -3.90 -3.47
N GLY A 69 -19.44 -4.53 -4.13
CA GLY A 69 -19.58 -5.06 -5.49
C GLY A 69 -18.97 -4.20 -6.60
N HIS A 70 -18.03 -3.29 -6.30
CA HIS A 70 -17.26 -2.60 -7.34
C HIS A 70 -16.13 -3.48 -7.89
N THR A 71 -15.59 -4.36 -7.05
CA THR A 71 -14.55 -5.34 -7.42
C THR A 71 -15.15 -6.75 -7.42
N PRO A 72 -14.81 -7.64 -8.36
CA PRO A 72 -15.25 -9.04 -8.35
C PRO A 72 -14.92 -9.79 -7.03
N ASP A 73 -15.81 -10.69 -6.59
CA ASP A 73 -15.69 -11.39 -5.30
C ASP A 73 -14.38 -12.19 -5.15
N ASP A 74 -13.94 -12.82 -6.23
CA ASP A 74 -12.70 -13.59 -6.31
C ASP A 74 -11.45 -12.72 -6.20
N GLU A 75 -11.45 -11.56 -6.86
CA GLU A 75 -10.39 -10.55 -6.74
C GLU A 75 -10.33 -9.99 -5.31
N ARG A 76 -11.47 -9.67 -4.69
CA ARG A 76 -11.50 -9.21 -3.30
C ARG A 76 -10.98 -10.29 -2.35
N ALA A 77 -11.40 -11.54 -2.54
CA ALA A 77 -10.94 -12.66 -1.73
C ALA A 77 -9.42 -12.88 -1.86
N LEU A 78 -8.86 -12.72 -3.06
CA LEU A 78 -7.42 -12.79 -3.28
C LEU A 78 -6.66 -11.74 -2.45
N ILE A 79 -7.09 -10.48 -2.51
CA ILE A 79 -6.44 -9.39 -1.75
C ILE A 79 -6.57 -9.60 -0.24
N VAL A 80 -7.74 -10.02 0.25
CA VAL A 80 -7.95 -10.32 1.67
C VAL A 80 -7.02 -11.45 2.15
N ASN A 81 -6.87 -12.51 1.35
CA ASN A 81 -5.95 -13.61 1.66
C ASN A 81 -4.49 -13.16 1.64
N LEU A 82 -4.12 -12.25 0.73
CA LEU A 82 -2.78 -11.69 0.66
C LEU A 82 -2.47 -10.85 1.91
N ALA A 83 -3.40 -9.98 2.29
CA ALA A 83 -3.29 -9.16 3.49
C ALA A 83 -3.16 -10.01 4.76
N ASP A 84 -3.97 -11.06 4.91
CA ASP A 84 -3.87 -11.99 6.05
C ASP A 84 -2.47 -12.63 6.16
N LYS A 85 -1.91 -13.10 5.05
CA LYS A 85 -0.55 -13.67 5.01
C LYS A 85 0.52 -12.63 5.35
N ALA A 86 0.45 -11.44 4.75
CA ALA A 86 1.38 -10.35 5.02
C ALA A 86 1.36 -9.95 6.50
N GLN A 87 0.17 -9.78 7.07
CA GLN A 87 0.01 -9.41 8.48
C GLN A 87 0.51 -10.49 9.42
N LYS A 88 0.22 -11.78 9.16
CA LYS A 88 0.73 -12.90 9.95
C LYS A 88 2.25 -12.96 9.97
N TYR A 89 2.89 -12.85 8.80
CA TYR A 89 4.35 -12.81 8.73
C TYR A 89 4.90 -11.56 9.43
N GLY A 90 4.28 -10.39 9.23
CA GLY A 90 4.70 -9.16 9.90
C GLY A 90 4.61 -9.26 11.42
N ILE A 91 3.61 -9.94 11.98
CA ILE A 91 3.53 -10.22 13.42
C ILE A 91 4.69 -11.12 13.87
N GLN A 92 5.00 -12.16 13.10
CA GLN A 92 6.15 -13.02 13.39
C GLN A 92 7.46 -12.22 13.36
N ALA A 93 7.64 -11.34 12.38
CA ALA A 93 8.82 -10.48 12.24
C ALA A 93 8.93 -9.41 13.33
N ILE A 94 7.82 -9.01 13.96
CA ILE A 94 7.81 -8.17 15.17
C ILE A 94 8.30 -8.99 16.38
N LEU A 95 7.85 -10.24 16.51
CA LEU A 95 8.17 -11.10 17.65
C LEU A 95 9.56 -11.73 17.55
N ASN A 96 10.13 -11.79 16.36
CA ASN A 96 11.43 -12.39 16.09
C ASN A 96 12.26 -11.46 15.17
N GLU A 97 13.24 -10.77 15.77
CA GLU A 97 14.09 -9.80 15.08
C GLU A 97 15.04 -10.45 14.05
N GLU A 98 15.32 -11.75 14.17
CA GLU A 98 16.16 -12.51 13.24
C GLU A 98 15.44 -12.86 11.93
N LEU A 99 14.11 -12.66 11.85
CA LEU A 99 13.38 -12.88 10.60
C LEU A 99 13.67 -11.74 9.63
N THR A 100 14.09 -12.10 8.42
CA THR A 100 14.23 -11.14 7.33
C THR A 100 12.89 -10.50 6.96
N LEU A 101 12.92 -9.24 6.53
CA LEU A 101 11.77 -8.53 5.98
C LEU A 101 11.56 -8.77 4.48
N PHE A 102 12.44 -9.52 3.80
CA PHE A 102 12.32 -9.77 2.35
C PHE A 102 10.94 -10.30 1.93
N PRO A 103 10.30 -11.25 2.63
CA PRO A 103 8.96 -11.70 2.24
C PRO A 103 7.90 -10.60 2.25
N LEU A 104 8.02 -9.58 3.12
CA LEU A 104 7.12 -8.43 3.17
C LEU A 104 7.42 -7.41 2.06
N ILE A 105 8.69 -7.31 1.67
CA ILE A 105 9.13 -6.49 0.55
C ILE A 105 8.61 -7.10 -0.76
N ASP A 106 8.80 -8.41 -0.95
CA ASP A 106 8.45 -9.11 -2.19
C ASP A 106 6.93 -9.09 -2.41
N ILE A 107 6.12 -9.40 -1.39
CA ILE A 107 4.66 -9.34 -1.53
C ILE A 107 4.16 -7.92 -1.83
N SER A 108 4.85 -6.89 -1.33
CA SER A 108 4.51 -5.49 -1.61
C SER A 108 4.89 -5.09 -3.03
N ARG A 109 5.99 -5.64 -3.56
CA ARG A 109 6.41 -5.48 -4.96
C ARG A 109 5.47 -6.16 -5.92
N ASP A 110 5.06 -7.40 -5.65
CA ASP A 110 4.10 -8.12 -6.48
C ASP A 110 2.79 -7.33 -6.66
N VAL A 111 2.32 -6.68 -5.58
CA VAL A 111 1.14 -5.81 -5.65
C VAL A 111 1.43 -4.53 -6.45
N LEU A 112 2.58 -3.88 -6.21
CA LEU A 112 2.97 -2.68 -6.95
C LEU A 112 3.10 -2.95 -8.46
N ASP A 113 3.66 -4.09 -8.84
CA ASP A 113 3.80 -4.55 -10.22
C ASP A 113 2.42 -4.77 -10.85
N GLY A 114 1.49 -5.42 -10.12
CA GLY A 114 0.09 -5.54 -10.54
C GLY A 114 -0.63 -4.20 -10.69
N LEU A 115 -0.36 -3.23 -9.81
CA LEU A 115 -0.95 -1.88 -9.87
C LEU A 115 -0.40 -1.06 -11.05
N THR A 116 0.88 -1.21 -11.37
CA THR A 116 1.56 -0.46 -12.45
C THR A 116 1.46 -1.14 -13.82
N GLY A 117 1.01 -2.40 -13.86
CA GLY A 117 0.92 -3.19 -15.09
C GLY A 117 2.29 -3.67 -15.60
N VAL A 118 3.33 -3.58 -14.77
CA VAL A 118 4.63 -4.20 -15.03
C VAL A 118 4.46 -5.68 -14.75
N THR A 119 4.29 -6.48 -15.80
CA THR A 119 4.32 -7.95 -15.69
C THR A 119 5.72 -8.40 -16.05
N GLY A 120 6.46 -8.89 -15.05
CA GLY A 120 7.74 -9.58 -15.23
C GLY A 120 7.55 -11.05 -15.55
#